data_AF-T1F2U0-F1
#
_entry.id   AF-T1F2U0-F1
#
_cell.length_a   1.000
_cell.length_b   1.000
_cell.length_c   1.000
_cell.angle_alpha   90.00
_cell.angle_beta   90.00
_cell.angle_gamma   90.00
#
_symmetry.space_group_name_H-M   'P 1'
#
loop_
_entity.id
_entity.type
_entity.pdbx_description
1 polymer ?
#
loop_
_entity_poly.entity_id
_entity_poly.type
_entity_poly.pdbx_seq_one_letter_code
_entity_poly.pdbx_strand_id
1 'polypeptide(L)'
;MTSTAIGNKIMRKVISYNATTFDVDILEEENMKITNITFVRSCQNNLVITLQCLKEICGTRLLNSSRFQNNYIVHGKKVERGEFPWYARLTCETILCGASIIKQQWLVTAGHCIVQLDGPKNKFIVRFSPSQCSVSVGAVFKNDRNWNIYRIEKFIVHDKYSNKGNDIALIKLNRKLTFSAFVRPVCLPRQKYTVSDFPICVAIGLGKTIRGFLDV
;
A
#
# COMPACT_ATOMS: atom_id res chain seq x y z
N MET A 1 -7.28 36.58 27.08
CA MET A 1 -8.17 35.85 26.15
C MET A 1 -8.00 36.45 24.78
N THR A 2 -7.16 35.87 23.92
CA THR A 2 -7.01 36.29 22.52
C THR A 2 -7.43 35.11 21.66
N SER A 3 -8.62 35.24 21.08
CA SER A 3 -9.17 34.34 20.07
C SER A 3 -8.35 34.52 18.79
N THR A 4 -7.54 33.53 18.45
CA THR A 4 -6.94 33.43 17.12
C THR A 4 -8.01 32.85 16.20
N ALA A 5 -8.58 33.69 15.34
CA ALA A 5 -9.46 33.23 14.27
C ALA A 5 -8.64 32.34 13.32
N ILE A 6 -8.92 31.04 13.32
CA ILE A 6 -8.42 30.10 12.32
C ILE A 6 -9.20 30.43 11.04
N GLY A 7 -8.61 31.28 10.20
CA GLY A 7 -9.17 31.57 8.89
C GLY A 7 -9.14 30.32 8.04
N ASN A 8 -10.29 29.68 7.84
CA ASN A 8 -10.42 28.57 6.89
C ASN A 8 -9.99 29.08 5.50
N LYS A 9 -8.91 28.53 4.95
CA LYS A 9 -8.47 28.84 3.59
C LYS A 9 -9.44 28.19 2.61
N ILE A 10 -9.86 28.93 1.60
CA ILE A 10 -10.77 28.44 0.56
C ILE A 10 -9.94 28.20 -0.70
N MET A 11 -9.87 26.94 -1.14
CA MET A 11 -9.30 26.59 -2.44
C MET A 11 -10.43 26.59 -3.48
N ARG A 12 -10.40 27.58 -4.38
CA ARG A 12 -11.32 27.65 -5.52
C ARG A 12 -10.81 26.81 -6.67
N LYS A 13 -11.63 25.93 -7.23
CA LYS A 13 -11.26 25.18 -8.44
C LYS A 13 -12.39 25.15 -9.46
N VAL A 14 -12.05 25.46 -10.70
CA VAL A 14 -12.94 25.38 -11.85
C VAL A 14 -12.91 23.97 -12.41
N ILE A 15 -14.08 23.34 -12.56
CA ILE A 15 -14.25 22.04 -13.22
C ILE A 15 -15.03 22.27 -14.52
N SER A 16 -14.49 21.80 -15.64
CA SER A 16 -15.08 21.95 -16.98
C SER A 16 -15.50 20.59 -17.57
N TYR A 17 -16.72 20.50 -18.10
CA TYR A 17 -17.21 19.33 -18.84
C TYR A 17 -18.18 19.75 -19.95
N ASN A 18 -17.96 19.29 -21.19
CA ASN A 18 -18.79 19.60 -22.36
C ASN A 18 -19.23 21.08 -22.42
N ALA A 19 -18.25 21.99 -22.38
CA ALA A 19 -18.43 23.45 -22.40
C ALA A 19 -19.18 24.07 -21.20
N THR A 20 -19.56 23.29 -20.20
CA THR A 20 -20.12 23.80 -18.93
C THR A 20 -19.01 23.87 -17.88
N THR A 21 -18.90 24.99 -17.17
CA THR A 21 -17.93 25.22 -16.10
C THR A 21 -18.63 25.37 -14.75
N PHE A 22 -18.08 24.76 -13.71
CA PHE A 22 -18.58 24.85 -12.34
C PHE A 22 -17.46 25.29 -11.41
N ASP A 23 -17.76 26.27 -10.56
CA ASP A 23 -16.88 26.66 -9.46
C ASP A 23 -17.16 25.79 -8.25
N VAL A 24 -16.09 25.20 -7.71
CA VAL A 24 -16.18 24.41 -6.50
C VAL A 24 -15.27 25.03 -5.44
N ASP A 25 -15.91 25.58 -4.41
CA ASP A 25 -15.25 26.10 -3.22
C ASP A 25 -15.03 24.95 -2.24
N ILE A 26 -13.76 24.67 -1.95
CA ILE A 26 -13.36 23.65 -1.00
C ILE A 26 -12.84 24.33 0.27
N LEU A 27 -13.53 24.05 1.39
CA LEU A 27 -13.05 24.41 2.73
C LEU A 27 -11.85 23.52 3.06
N GLU A 28 -10.67 24.12 3.24
CA GLU A 28 -9.42 23.42 3.42
C GLU A 28 -9.36 22.74 4.80
N GLU A 29 -9.37 21.40 4.82
CA GLU A 29 -8.71 20.62 5.87
C GLU A 29 -7.29 20.26 5.37
N GLU A 30 -6.29 20.33 6.25
CA GLU A 30 -4.89 20.11 5.87
C GLU A 30 -4.70 18.78 5.08
N ASN A 31 -4.09 18.88 3.89
CA ASN A 31 -3.70 17.78 2.99
C ASN A 31 -4.79 17.19 2.05
N MET A 32 -5.91 17.87 1.84
CA MET A 32 -6.91 17.36 0.89
C MET A 32 -6.42 17.46 -0.58
N LYS A 33 -6.54 16.35 -1.34
CA LYS A 33 -6.28 16.30 -2.79
C LYS A 33 -7.48 15.73 -3.53
N ILE A 34 -7.96 16.46 -4.54
CA ILE A 34 -8.99 15.96 -5.47
C ILE A 34 -8.31 14.98 -6.42
N THR A 35 -8.64 13.70 -6.32
CA THR A 35 -8.03 12.65 -7.15
C THR A 35 -8.94 12.11 -8.25
N ASN A 36 -10.26 12.04 -8.00
CA ASN A 36 -11.25 11.54 -8.95
C ASN A 36 -12.52 12.41 -8.90
N ILE A 37 -13.11 12.68 -10.06
CA ILE A 37 -14.40 13.37 -10.21
C ILE A 37 -15.29 12.44 -11.04
N THR A 38 -16.44 12.05 -10.50
CA THR A 38 -17.43 11.21 -11.19
C THR A 38 -18.69 12.02 -11.47
N PHE A 39 -19.22 11.89 -12.69
CA PHE A 39 -20.45 12.54 -13.12
C PHE A 39 -21.57 11.51 -13.17
N VAL A 40 -22.63 11.72 -12.38
CA VAL A 40 -23.80 10.85 -12.37
C VAL A 40 -24.92 11.58 -13.12
N ARG A 41 -25.46 10.96 -14.18
CA ARG A 41 -26.51 11.54 -15.04
C ARG A 41 -27.94 11.29 -14.53
N SER A 42 -28.11 10.91 -13.26
CA SER A 42 -29.44 10.61 -12.71
C SER A 42 -30.13 11.87 -12.19
N CYS A 43 -30.63 12.66 -13.13
CA CYS A 43 -31.84 13.50 -13.06
C CYS A 43 -31.96 14.15 -14.44
N GLN A 44 -33.11 14.01 -15.09
CA GLN A 44 -33.26 14.17 -16.54
C GLN A 44 -32.75 15.48 -17.16
N ASN A 45 -32.46 16.55 -16.39
CA ASN A 45 -31.77 17.77 -16.86
C ASN A 45 -30.88 18.47 -15.80
N ASN A 46 -30.58 17.83 -14.66
CA ASN A 46 -29.76 18.44 -13.60
C ASN A 46 -28.49 17.62 -13.37
N LEU A 47 -27.34 18.17 -13.79
CA LEU A 47 -26.02 17.59 -13.53
C LEU A 47 -25.72 17.62 -12.03
N VAL A 48 -25.36 16.47 -11.46
CA VAL A 48 -24.92 16.36 -10.06
C VAL A 48 -23.42 16.05 -10.04
N ILE A 49 -22.65 16.89 -9.36
CA ILE A 49 -21.22 16.65 -9.06
C ILE A 49 -21.14 16.15 -7.62
N THR A 50 -20.66 14.92 -7.44
CA THR A 50 -20.42 14.37 -6.10
C THR A 50 -18.93 14.47 -5.79
N LEU A 51 -18.56 15.33 -4.84
CA LEU A 51 -17.23 15.31 -4.23
C LEU A 51 -17.21 14.36 -3.04
N GLN A 52 -16.45 13.27 -3.15
CA GLN A 52 -16.25 12.37 -2.04
C GLN A 52 -14.88 12.63 -1.40
N CYS A 53 -14.89 13.13 -0.15
CA CYS A 53 -13.69 13.21 0.66
C CYS A 53 -13.27 11.80 1.08
N LEU A 54 -12.38 11.20 0.30
CA LEU A 54 -11.89 9.86 0.59
C LEU A 54 -10.64 9.94 1.45
N LYS A 55 -10.84 9.74 2.76
CA LYS A 55 -9.81 9.34 3.71
C LYS A 55 -8.92 8.27 3.06
N GLU A 56 -7.59 8.46 3.07
CA GLU A 56 -6.56 7.66 2.35
C GLU A 56 -7.10 6.36 1.72
N ILE A 57 -7.52 6.44 0.45
CA ILE A 57 -8.11 5.30 -0.26
C ILE A 57 -7.11 4.14 -0.31
N CYS A 58 -7.45 3.03 0.34
CA CYS A 58 -6.70 1.79 0.37
C CYS A 58 -7.39 0.69 -0.45
N GLY A 59 -6.66 -0.36 -0.81
CA GLY A 59 -7.22 -1.58 -1.43
C GLY A 59 -7.75 -1.42 -2.86
N THR A 60 -7.65 -0.23 -3.46
CA THR A 60 -8.11 0.03 -4.83
C THR A 60 -7.01 -0.16 -5.86
N ARG A 61 -7.37 -0.74 -7.01
CA ARG A 61 -6.53 -0.83 -8.21
C ARG A 61 -7.09 0.15 -9.23
N LEU A 62 -6.26 1.06 -9.75
CA LEU A 62 -6.70 2.06 -10.75
C LEU A 62 -6.68 1.52 -12.18
N LEU A 63 -5.97 0.42 -12.40
CA LEU A 63 -5.93 -0.26 -13.67
C LEU A 63 -6.93 -1.42 -13.61
N ASN A 64 -7.89 -1.41 -14.53
CA ASN A 64 -8.84 -2.51 -14.69
C ASN A 64 -8.07 -3.77 -15.11
N SER A 65 -7.71 -4.62 -14.15
CA SER A 65 -7.29 -5.99 -14.44
C SER A 65 -8.56 -6.80 -14.69
N SER A 66 -9.07 -6.74 -15.92
CA SER A 66 -10.25 -7.48 -16.38
C SER A 66 -9.99 -8.99 -16.56
N ARG A 67 -9.02 -9.58 -15.84
CA ARG A 67 -8.66 -11.00 -15.97
C ARG A 67 -8.26 -11.67 -14.66
N PHE A 68 -9.14 -11.65 -13.66
CA PHE A 68 -9.14 -12.71 -12.63
C PHE A 68 -9.84 -13.96 -13.20
N GLN A 69 -9.19 -14.62 -14.15
CA GLN A 69 -9.50 -16.03 -14.43
C GLN A 69 -8.70 -16.86 -13.43
N ASN A 70 -9.42 -17.61 -12.60
CA ASN A 70 -8.92 -18.57 -11.61
C ASN A 70 -7.65 -19.27 -12.09
N ASN A 71 -6.52 -19.11 -11.38
CA ASN A 71 -5.39 -20.05 -11.44
C ASN A 71 -4.52 -19.93 -10.18
N TYR A 72 -4.28 -21.07 -9.54
CA TYR A 72 -3.62 -21.26 -8.25
C TYR A 72 -2.09 -21.10 -8.33
N ILE A 73 -1.45 -20.91 -7.17
CA ILE A 73 0.01 -20.80 -7.02
C ILE A 73 0.66 -22.19 -7.04
N VAL A 74 0.56 -22.82 -8.23
CA VAL A 74 1.56 -23.63 -8.92
C VAL A 74 1.22 -23.35 -10.39
N HIS A 75 2.12 -22.70 -11.14
CA HIS A 75 1.80 -21.94 -12.40
C HIS A 75 1.20 -20.55 -12.20
N GLY A 76 1.67 -19.79 -11.20
CA GLY A 76 1.26 -18.40 -11.00
C GLY A 76 1.40 -17.56 -12.28
N LYS A 77 0.45 -16.64 -12.49
CA LYS A 77 0.43 -15.76 -13.67
C LYS A 77 1.33 -14.54 -13.45
N LYS A 78 2.04 -14.14 -14.50
CA LYS A 78 2.77 -12.87 -14.55
C LYS A 78 1.79 -11.71 -14.30
N VAL A 79 2.05 -10.93 -13.26
CA VAL A 79 1.23 -9.76 -12.91
C VAL A 79 1.59 -8.56 -13.79
N GLU A 80 0.63 -7.67 -13.99
CA GLU A 80 0.86 -6.40 -14.70
C GLU A 80 1.28 -5.28 -13.75
N ARG A 81 1.96 -4.27 -14.28
CA ARG A 81 2.39 -3.12 -13.49
C ARG A 81 1.19 -2.35 -12.97
N GLY A 82 1.07 -2.22 -11.65
CA GLY A 82 -0.05 -1.55 -10.98
C GLY A 82 -1.25 -2.45 -10.69
N GLU A 83 -1.17 -3.75 -11.01
CA GLU A 83 -2.21 -4.72 -10.64
C GLU A 83 -2.30 -4.90 -9.12
N PHE A 84 -1.16 -4.85 -8.42
CA PHE A 84 -1.08 -4.90 -6.97
C PHE A 84 -0.22 -3.75 -6.44
N PRO A 85 -0.76 -2.51 -6.41
CA PRO A 85 0.02 -1.29 -6.16
C PRO A 85 0.52 -1.17 -4.72
N TRP A 86 0.09 -2.06 -3.83
CA TRP A 86 0.56 -2.17 -2.45
C TRP A 86 1.77 -3.08 -2.27
N TYR A 87 2.17 -3.84 -3.30
CA TYR A 87 3.35 -4.68 -3.22
C TYR A 87 4.63 -3.84 -3.14
N ALA A 88 5.49 -4.21 -2.19
CA ALA A 88 6.83 -3.68 -2.06
C ALA A 88 7.83 -4.82 -1.90
N ARG A 89 9.03 -4.62 -2.44
CA ARG A 89 10.16 -5.52 -2.24
C ARG A 89 11.04 -4.97 -1.14
N LEU A 90 11.20 -5.72 -0.06
CA LEU A 90 12.22 -5.48 0.96
C LEU A 90 13.50 -6.20 0.52
N THR A 91 14.61 -5.47 0.45
CA THR A 91 15.92 -6.01 0.12
C THR A 91 16.88 -5.69 1.24
N CYS A 92 17.41 -6.71 1.89
CA CYS A 92 18.41 -6.61 2.95
C CYS A 92 19.62 -7.43 2.53
N GLU A 93 20.71 -6.77 2.15
CA GLU A 93 21.88 -7.41 1.54
C GLU A 93 21.48 -8.39 0.41
N THR A 94 21.65 -9.69 0.61
CA THR A 94 21.32 -10.76 -0.36
C THR A 94 19.90 -11.34 -0.19
N ILE A 95 19.20 -10.99 0.89
CA ILE A 95 17.87 -11.51 1.22
C ILE A 95 16.77 -10.64 0.60
N LEU A 96 15.75 -11.30 0.07
CA LEU A 96 14.59 -10.68 -0.56
C LEU A 96 13.31 -11.10 0.14
N CYS A 97 12.58 -10.13 0.67
CA CYS A 97 11.26 -10.32 1.26
C CYS A 97 10.19 -9.50 0.53
N GLY A 98 8.94 -9.90 0.70
CA GLY A 98 7.77 -9.08 0.35
C GLY A 98 7.35 -8.19 1.51
N ALA A 99 6.82 -7.02 1.20
CA ALA A 99 6.15 -6.12 2.14
C ALA A 99 4.90 -5.52 1.50
N SER A 100 3.96 -5.04 2.32
CA SER A 100 2.75 -4.37 1.87
C SER A 100 2.69 -2.94 2.38
N ILE A 101 2.39 -2.01 1.49
CA ILE A 101 2.17 -0.60 1.85
C ILE A 101 0.84 -0.49 2.60
N ILE A 102 0.87 0.08 3.80
CA ILE A 102 -0.34 0.30 4.62
C ILE A 102 -0.62 1.79 4.84
N LYS A 103 0.41 2.65 4.68
CA LYS A 103 0.31 4.12 4.74
C LYS A 103 1.47 4.77 3.98
N GLN A 104 1.41 6.08 3.76
CA GLN A 104 2.45 6.84 3.05
C GLN A 104 3.88 6.61 3.57
N GLN A 105 4.08 6.31 4.86
CA GLN A 105 5.43 6.10 5.41
C GLN A 105 5.56 4.75 6.11
N TRP A 106 4.56 3.87 5.98
CA TRP A 106 4.47 2.63 6.73
C TRP A 106 4.16 1.44 5.84
N LEU A 107 4.94 0.39 6.03
CA LEU A 107 4.72 -0.92 5.43
C LEU A 107 4.63 -1.98 6.53
N VAL A 108 4.00 -3.10 6.19
CA VAL A 108 3.98 -4.32 6.99
C VAL A 108 4.74 -5.42 6.25
N THR A 109 5.48 -6.23 7.00
CA THR A 109 6.25 -7.40 6.54
C THR A 109 6.20 -8.50 7.60
N ALA A 110 6.79 -9.65 7.31
CA ALA A 110 7.02 -10.69 8.32
C ALA A 110 8.17 -10.30 9.28
N GLY A 111 8.08 -10.74 10.53
CA GLY A 111 9.12 -10.53 11.54
C GLY A 111 10.41 -11.28 11.19
N HIS A 112 10.30 -12.50 10.67
CA HIS A 112 11.46 -13.31 10.26
C HIS A 112 12.32 -12.68 9.16
N CYS A 113 11.79 -11.70 8.41
CA CYS A 113 12.56 -10.93 7.43
C CYS A 113 13.58 -9.99 8.09
N ILE A 114 13.36 -9.61 9.35
CA ILE A 114 14.15 -8.60 10.08
C ILE A 114 15.00 -9.24 11.18
N VAL A 115 14.44 -10.22 11.87
CA VAL A 115 15.09 -10.89 13.01
C VAL A 115 15.28 -12.37 12.72
N GLN A 116 16.36 -12.93 13.27
CA GLN A 116 16.61 -14.36 13.31
C GLN A 116 16.57 -14.82 14.77
N LEU A 117 16.12 -16.06 14.98
CA LEU A 117 16.19 -16.69 16.28
C LEU A 117 17.54 -17.38 16.45
N ASP A 118 18.22 -17.06 17.55
CA ASP A 118 19.48 -17.67 17.91
C ASP A 118 19.25 -18.94 18.73
N GLY A 119 19.22 -20.07 18.02
CA GLY A 119 19.37 -21.42 18.57
C GLY A 119 18.50 -21.75 19.79
N PRO A 120 18.99 -22.60 20.72
CA PRO A 120 18.19 -23.20 21.80
C PRO A 120 17.69 -22.20 22.85
N LYS A 121 18.11 -20.92 22.79
CA LYS A 121 17.75 -19.89 23.78
C LYS A 121 16.56 -19.04 23.37
N ASN A 122 15.99 -19.21 22.16
CA ASN A 122 14.89 -18.40 21.62
C ASN A 122 15.13 -16.88 21.77
N LYS A 123 16.39 -16.43 21.74
CA LYS A 123 16.71 -14.99 21.80
C LYS A 123 16.63 -14.42 20.39
N PHE A 124 15.97 -13.27 20.26
CA PHE A 124 15.90 -12.52 19.01
C PHE A 124 17.22 -11.81 18.76
N ILE A 125 17.80 -12.03 17.59
CA ILE A 125 18.91 -11.23 17.09
C ILE A 125 18.40 -10.46 15.88
N VAL A 126 18.62 -9.14 15.89
CA VAL A 126 18.39 -8.29 14.72
C VAL A 126 19.36 -8.73 13.64
N ARG A 127 18.83 -9.31 12.56
CA ARG A 127 19.65 -9.83 11.44
C ARG A 127 20.17 -8.69 10.58
N PHE A 128 19.34 -7.66 10.40
CA PHE A 128 19.67 -6.50 9.56
C PHE A 128 19.30 -5.19 10.25
N SER A 129 20.24 -4.25 10.24
CA SER A 129 19.96 -2.86 10.61
C SER A 129 19.23 -2.13 9.46
N PRO A 130 18.48 -1.04 9.73
CA PRO A 130 17.80 -0.27 8.68
C PRO A 130 18.70 0.20 7.53
N SER A 131 19.98 0.47 7.78
CA SER A 131 20.93 0.93 6.76
C SER A 131 21.38 -0.17 5.80
N GLN A 132 21.27 -1.44 6.19
CA GLN A 132 21.57 -2.60 5.33
C GLN A 132 20.39 -2.97 4.41
N CYS A 133 19.26 -2.27 4.56
CA CYS A 133 18.02 -2.61 3.90
C CYS A 133 17.44 -1.44 3.10
N SER A 134 16.63 -1.77 2.09
CA SER A 134 15.86 -0.80 1.32
C SER A 134 14.51 -1.37 0.90
N VAL A 135 13.56 -0.46 0.66
CA VAL A 135 12.23 -0.80 0.13
C VAL A 135 12.12 -0.30 -1.30
N SER A 136 11.76 -1.17 -2.22
CA SER A 136 11.47 -0.84 -3.62
C SER A 136 9.97 -0.95 -3.90
N VAL A 137 9.36 0.07 -4.53
CA VAL A 137 7.92 0.08 -4.91
C VAL A 137 7.69 0.49 -6.37
N GLY A 138 6.52 0.15 -6.92
CA GLY A 138 6.01 0.71 -8.18
C GLY A 138 6.46 -0.01 -9.46
N ALA A 139 7.09 -1.18 -9.34
CA ALA A 139 7.47 -2.04 -10.46
C ALA A 139 7.12 -3.51 -10.16
N VAL A 140 7.29 -4.38 -11.16
CA VAL A 140 6.83 -5.78 -11.09
C VAL A 140 7.96 -6.78 -11.30
N PHE A 141 8.92 -6.48 -12.17
CA PHE A 141 10.01 -7.42 -12.43
C PHE A 141 11.20 -7.14 -11.53
N LYS A 142 11.87 -8.22 -11.09
CA LYS A 142 13.04 -8.13 -10.21
C LYS A 142 14.11 -7.16 -10.76
N ASN A 143 14.30 -7.14 -12.08
CA ASN A 143 15.31 -6.34 -12.78
C ASN A 143 14.73 -5.07 -13.46
N ASP A 144 13.51 -4.66 -13.11
CA ASP A 144 12.91 -3.44 -13.64
C ASP A 144 13.73 -2.21 -13.19
N ARG A 145 13.91 -1.22 -14.07
CA ARG A 145 14.58 0.04 -13.73
C ARG A 145 13.61 1.05 -13.09
N ASN A 146 12.31 0.78 -13.13
CA ASN A 146 11.26 1.67 -12.65
C ASN A 146 10.96 1.53 -11.15
N TRP A 147 11.79 0.80 -10.38
CA TRP A 147 11.66 0.72 -8.93
C TRP A 147 11.97 2.08 -8.29
N ASN A 148 11.04 2.58 -7.49
CA ASN A 148 11.33 3.71 -6.59
C ASN A 148 11.90 3.15 -5.29
N ILE A 149 13.14 3.51 -4.97
CA ILE A 149 13.87 2.98 -3.80
C ILE A 149 13.79 3.96 -2.63
N TYR A 150 13.44 3.45 -1.45
CA TYR A 150 13.29 4.18 -0.21
C TYR A 150 14.21 3.60 0.86
N ARG A 151 14.83 4.49 1.65
CA ARG A 151 15.61 4.11 2.82
C ARG A 151 14.67 3.86 4.00
N ILE A 152 15.11 3.01 4.91
CA ILE A 152 14.35 2.62 6.09
C ILE A 152 14.84 3.44 7.27
N GLU A 153 13.90 4.05 8.00
CA GLU A 153 14.18 4.77 9.25
C GLU A 153 14.28 3.79 10.42
N LYS A 154 13.31 2.88 10.51
CA LYS A 154 13.26 1.88 11.58
C LYS A 154 12.43 0.66 11.22
N PHE A 155 12.77 -0.45 11.87
CA PHE A 155 11.94 -1.64 11.95
C PHE A 155 11.27 -1.70 13.33
N ILE A 156 10.05 -2.22 13.37
CA ILE A 156 9.32 -2.51 14.62
C ILE A 156 8.79 -3.93 14.50
N VAL A 157 9.50 -4.89 15.08
CA VAL A 157 9.04 -6.28 15.14
C VAL A 157 8.03 -6.40 16.28
N HIS A 158 7.01 -7.25 16.10
CA HIS A 158 6.04 -7.49 17.16
C HIS A 158 6.72 -8.00 18.43
N ASP A 159 6.45 -7.37 19.58
CA ASP A 159 7.14 -7.67 20.86
C ASP A 159 7.01 -9.13 21.32
N LYS A 160 5.94 -9.81 20.87
CA LYS A 160 5.67 -11.23 21.11
C LYS A 160 5.97 -12.15 19.91
N TYR A 161 6.72 -11.69 18.92
CA TYR A 161 7.18 -12.54 17.82
C TYR A 161 7.82 -13.82 18.38
N SER A 162 7.61 -14.96 17.72
CA SER A 162 8.23 -16.24 18.06
C SER A 162 8.11 -17.20 16.88
N ASN A 163 8.84 -18.32 16.92
CA ASN A 163 8.64 -19.43 15.97
C ASN A 163 7.21 -19.99 15.96
N LYS A 164 6.41 -19.68 16.99
CA LYS A 164 5.03 -20.18 17.13
C LYS A 164 3.97 -19.16 16.69
N GLY A 165 4.35 -17.94 16.31
CA GLY A 165 3.40 -16.93 15.84
C GLY A 165 3.85 -15.49 16.03
N ASN A 166 2.93 -14.56 15.73
CA ASN A 166 3.14 -13.12 15.69
C ASN A 166 4.26 -12.70 14.73
N ASP A 167 4.38 -13.42 13.60
CA ASP A 167 5.34 -13.17 12.53
C ASP A 167 4.96 -11.94 11.71
N ILE A 168 5.07 -10.77 12.35
CA ILE A 168 4.70 -9.48 11.79
C ILE A 168 5.66 -8.41 12.27
N ALA A 169 6.01 -7.50 11.37
CA ALA A 169 6.81 -6.33 11.65
C ALA A 169 6.35 -5.14 10.80
N LEU A 170 6.57 -3.94 11.33
CA LEU A 170 6.38 -2.69 10.62
C LEU A 170 7.72 -2.14 10.14
N ILE A 171 7.68 -1.51 8.97
CA ILE A 171 8.78 -0.76 8.39
C ILE A 171 8.33 0.70 8.32
N LYS A 172 9.10 1.60 8.96
CA LYS A 172 8.94 3.04 8.76
C LYS A 172 9.97 3.52 7.76
N LEU A 173 9.53 4.14 6.68
CA LEU A 173 10.43 4.76 5.69
C LEU A 173 10.96 6.10 6.20
N ASN A 174 12.13 6.50 5.72
CA ASN A 174 12.70 7.81 6.08
C ASN A 174 11.98 9.01 5.44
N ARG A 175 11.13 8.76 4.44
CA ARG A 175 10.31 9.76 3.75
C ARG A 175 8.99 9.15 3.30
N LYS A 176 7.99 10.00 3.08
CA LYS A 176 6.68 9.59 2.56
C LYS A 176 6.79 9.10 1.10
N LEU A 177 6.02 8.06 0.79
CA LEU A 177 5.73 7.56 -0.55
C LEU A 177 4.83 8.56 -1.27
N THR A 178 5.10 8.76 -2.55
CA THR A 178 4.17 9.44 -3.46
C THR A 178 3.20 8.41 -4.04
N PHE A 179 1.94 8.47 -3.65
CA PHE A 179 0.92 7.58 -4.21
C PHE A 179 0.64 7.88 -5.68
N SER A 180 0.41 6.81 -6.45
CA SER A 180 0.19 6.83 -7.90
C SER A 180 -0.66 5.63 -8.32
N ALA A 181 -0.88 5.42 -9.61
CA ALA A 181 -1.51 4.19 -10.13
C ALA A 181 -0.72 2.91 -9.77
N PHE A 182 0.56 3.03 -9.43
CA PHE A 182 1.45 1.89 -9.19
C PHE A 182 1.90 1.75 -7.73
N VAL A 183 1.59 2.74 -6.88
CA VAL A 183 2.01 2.79 -5.47
C VAL A 183 0.82 3.27 -4.64
N ARG A 184 0.16 2.37 -3.90
CA ARG A 184 -1.02 2.66 -3.07
C ARG A 184 -1.08 1.74 -1.85
N PRO A 185 -1.76 2.13 -0.76
CA PRO A 185 -1.87 1.27 0.40
C PRO A 185 -2.92 0.16 0.20
N VAL A 186 -2.70 -0.99 0.83
CA VAL A 186 -3.74 -2.01 1.05
C VAL A 186 -4.54 -1.68 2.31
N CYS A 187 -5.80 -2.09 2.35
CA CYS A 187 -6.60 -1.95 3.57
C CYS A 187 -6.20 -3.01 4.60
N LEU A 188 -6.15 -2.62 5.86
CA LEU A 188 -6.03 -3.58 6.96
C LEU A 188 -7.44 -4.12 7.30
N PRO A 189 -7.56 -5.43 7.58
CA PRO A 189 -8.82 -5.99 8.05
C PRO A 189 -9.19 -5.40 9.42
N ARG A 190 -10.49 -5.27 9.68
CA ARG A 190 -11.00 -5.07 11.04
C ARG A 190 -10.75 -6.33 11.88
N GLN A 191 -10.59 -6.16 13.19
CA GLN A 191 -10.24 -7.24 14.13
C GLN A 191 -11.24 -8.41 14.18
N LYS A 192 -12.47 -8.22 13.66
CA LYS A 192 -13.55 -9.23 13.69
C LYS A 192 -13.67 -10.05 12.40
N TYR A 193 -12.90 -9.75 11.36
CA TYR A 193 -12.95 -10.56 10.15
C TYR A 193 -12.24 -11.90 10.34
N THR A 194 -12.84 -12.93 9.79
CA THR A 194 -12.32 -14.29 9.72
C THR A 194 -11.92 -14.61 8.27
N VAL A 195 -11.03 -15.57 8.06
CA VAL A 195 -10.62 -15.95 6.69
C VAL A 195 -11.81 -16.43 5.85
N SER A 196 -12.84 -16.99 6.47
CA SER A 196 -14.12 -17.35 5.84
C SER A 196 -14.85 -16.17 5.19
N ASP A 197 -14.58 -14.93 5.62
CA ASP A 197 -15.16 -13.74 4.98
C ASP A 197 -14.54 -13.43 3.61
N PHE A 198 -13.44 -14.13 3.24
CA PHE A 198 -12.68 -13.92 2.00
C PHE A 198 -12.47 -15.25 1.26
N PRO A 199 -13.48 -15.75 0.50
CA PRO A 199 -13.42 -17.06 -0.13
C PRO A 199 -12.31 -17.19 -1.19
N ILE A 200 -11.79 -16.07 -1.71
CA ILE A 200 -10.69 -16.02 -2.66
C ILE A 200 -9.67 -14.98 -2.20
N CYS A 201 -8.44 -15.43 -1.98
CA CYS A 201 -7.29 -14.58 -1.67
C CYS A 201 -6.21 -14.72 -2.74
N VAL A 202 -5.43 -13.66 -2.95
CA VAL A 202 -4.33 -13.64 -3.92
C VAL A 202 -3.03 -13.31 -3.20
N ALA A 203 -2.03 -14.19 -3.34
CA ALA A 203 -0.68 -13.92 -2.88
C ALA A 203 0.20 -13.43 -4.04
N ILE A 204 1.05 -12.45 -3.77
CA ILE A 204 1.96 -11.83 -4.76
C ILE A 204 3.38 -11.87 -4.20
N GLY A 205 4.35 -12.19 -5.05
CA GLY A 205 5.75 -12.19 -4.66
C GLY A 205 6.70 -12.35 -5.85
N LEU A 206 7.99 -12.26 -5.55
CA LEU A 206 9.10 -12.45 -6.51
C LEU A 206 9.85 -13.77 -6.26
N GLY A 207 9.27 -14.68 -5.49
CA GLY A 207 9.83 -16.01 -5.18
C GLY A 207 9.74 -16.98 -6.36
N LYS A 208 10.48 -18.09 -6.30
CA LYS A 208 10.49 -19.11 -7.36
C LYS A 208 9.17 -19.90 -7.35
N THR A 209 8.46 -19.92 -8.49
CA THR A 209 7.14 -20.54 -8.64
C THR A 209 7.13 -22.07 -8.74
N ILE A 210 8.31 -22.72 -8.80
CA ILE A 210 8.47 -24.12 -9.21
C ILE A 210 8.14 -25.12 -8.08
N ARG A 211 8.10 -24.68 -6.81
CA ARG A 211 7.73 -25.54 -5.68
C ARG A 211 6.47 -25.11 -4.93
N GLY A 212 5.71 -24.13 -5.44
CA GLY A 212 4.52 -23.61 -4.75
C GLY A 212 4.80 -22.86 -3.44
N PHE A 213 6.04 -22.87 -2.96
CA PHE A 213 6.48 -22.04 -1.87
C PHE A 213 6.81 -20.64 -2.39
N LEU A 214 6.21 -19.62 -1.78
CA LEU A 214 6.80 -18.30 -1.72
C LEU A 214 8.01 -18.41 -0.77
N ASP A 215 9.04 -19.14 -1.20
CA ASP A 215 10.28 -19.28 -0.45
C ASP A 215 11.00 -17.93 -0.47
N VAL A 216 11.24 -17.44 0.75
CA VAL A 216 12.17 -16.37 1.12
C VAL A 216 13.60 -16.91 1.04
#